data_AF-A0A444ZP67-F1
#
_entry.id   AF-A0A444ZP67-F1
#
_cell.length_a   1.000
_cell.length_b   1.000
_cell.length_c   1.000
_cell.angle_alpha   90.00
_cell.angle_beta   90.00
_cell.angle_gamma   90.00
#
_symmetry.space_group_name_H-M   'P 1'
#
loop_
_entity.id
_entity.type
_entity.pdbx_description
1 polymer ?
#
loop_
_entity_poly.entity_id
_entity_poly.type
_entity_poly.pdbx_seq_one_letter_code
_entity_poly.pdbx_strand_id
1 'polypeptide(L)'
;MLMKHAAVTVEGNKWFLPTTFAQIALQQQHISVGTMEYIKTNFMGKVEDLSKIYVPINVKDHWFLVVVEKSRGLITYLDSLKYSKQRHERMKAIYDVISFLENILLDDWFYQSDNTERPMVSKFKFQEPEVPQQDAQS
;
A
#
# COMPACT_ATOMS: atom_id res chain seq x y z
N MET A 1 -30.63 -3.28 -10.75
CA MET A 1 -30.15 -3.98 -9.54
C MET A 1 -28.66 -3.64 -9.38
N LEU A 2 -28.36 -2.57 -8.65
CA LEU A 2 -26.97 -2.19 -8.39
C LEU A 2 -26.35 -3.23 -7.46
N MET A 3 -25.30 -3.88 -7.92
CA MET A 3 -24.45 -4.70 -7.05
C MET A 3 -23.84 -3.77 -5.99
N LYS A 4 -24.27 -3.97 -4.75
CA LYS A 4 -23.55 -3.46 -3.58
C LYS A 4 -22.16 -4.09 -3.64
N HIS A 5 -21.18 -3.33 -4.09
CA HIS A 5 -19.79 -3.67 -3.83
C HIS A 5 -19.70 -3.78 -2.32
N ALA A 6 -19.35 -4.97 -1.82
CA ALA A 6 -19.03 -5.12 -0.42
C ALA A 6 -17.88 -4.13 -0.16
N ALA A 7 -18.17 -3.06 0.57
CA ALA A 7 -17.13 -2.23 1.14
C ALA A 7 -16.27 -3.19 1.94
N VAL A 8 -15.02 -3.40 1.51
CA VAL A 8 -14.05 -4.13 2.31
C VAL A 8 -13.95 -3.33 3.59
N THR A 9 -14.47 -3.91 4.66
CA THR A 9 -14.48 -3.34 5.99
C THR A 9 -13.08 -2.86 6.34
N VAL A 10 -12.97 -1.63 6.87
CA VAL A 10 -11.87 -1.24 7.74
C VAL A 10 -11.94 -2.17 8.96
N GLU A 11 -11.39 -3.37 8.84
CA GLU A 11 -11.32 -4.33 9.95
C GLU A 11 -10.32 -3.79 10.96
N GLY A 12 -10.84 -3.03 11.92
CA GLY A 12 -10.03 -2.42 12.97
C GLY A 12 -8.99 -1.46 12.41
N ASN A 13 -7.84 -1.39 13.08
CA ASN A 13 -6.79 -0.46 12.75
C ASN A 13 -5.88 -0.88 11.58
N LYS A 14 -6.46 -1.45 10.51
CA LYS A 14 -5.72 -1.93 9.34
C LYS A 14 -6.36 -1.42 8.06
N TRP A 15 -5.54 -1.06 7.08
CA TRP A 15 -6.00 -0.65 5.75
C TRP A 15 -5.61 -1.69 4.72
N PHE A 16 -6.57 -2.13 3.92
CA PHE A 16 -6.36 -3.05 2.81
C PHE A 16 -6.58 -2.27 1.51
N LEU A 17 -5.50 -1.78 0.91
CA LEU A 17 -5.62 -0.93 -0.26
C LEU A 17 -6.05 -1.76 -1.48
N PRO A 18 -6.92 -1.20 -2.34
CA PRO A 18 -7.33 -1.87 -3.55
C PRO A 18 -6.14 -2.01 -4.49
N THR A 19 -6.17 -3.03 -5.35
CA THR A 19 -5.12 -3.28 -6.36
C THR A 19 -4.90 -2.10 -7.30
N THR A 20 -5.93 -1.29 -7.53
CA THR A 20 -5.87 -0.06 -8.32
C THR A 20 -4.98 1.02 -7.69
N PHE A 21 -4.79 1.03 -6.38
CA PHE A 21 -3.97 2.03 -5.68
C PHE A 21 -2.51 2.01 -6.17
N ALA A 22 -1.90 0.83 -6.21
CA ALA A 22 -0.53 0.69 -6.68
C ALA A 22 -0.41 1.03 -8.16
N GLN A 23 -1.38 0.63 -8.99
CA GLN A 23 -1.36 0.94 -10.43
C GLN A 23 -1.44 2.45 -10.69
N ILE A 24 -2.25 3.16 -9.91
CA ILE A 24 -2.30 4.62 -9.90
C ILE A 24 -0.91 5.22 -9.62
N ALA A 25 -0.25 4.77 -8.55
CA ALA A 25 1.08 5.27 -8.17
C ALA A 25 2.13 5.01 -9.26
N LEU A 26 2.10 3.83 -9.88
CA LEU A 26 3.09 3.40 -10.87
C LEU A 26 2.90 4.06 -12.24
N GLN A 27 1.67 4.37 -12.63
CA GLN A 27 1.38 4.92 -13.96
C GLN A 27 1.57 6.44 -14.03
N GLN A 28 1.66 7.14 -12.90
CA GLN A 28 1.82 8.60 -12.81
C GLN A 28 0.81 9.39 -13.68
N GLN A 29 -0.37 8.82 -13.93
CA GLN A 29 -1.41 9.47 -14.72
C GLN A 29 -2.21 10.47 -13.87
N HIS A 30 -2.87 11.42 -14.53
CA HIS A 30 -3.83 12.29 -13.86
C HIS A 30 -5.00 11.46 -13.30
N ILE A 31 -4.98 11.25 -11.98
CA ILE A 31 -6.06 10.58 -11.28
C ILE A 31 -7.18 11.60 -11.05
N SER A 32 -8.42 11.21 -11.30
CA SER A 32 -9.54 12.06 -10.94
C SER A 32 -9.63 12.18 -9.41
N VAL A 33 -9.96 13.38 -8.93
CA VAL A 33 -10.17 13.64 -7.50
C VAL A 33 -11.18 12.64 -6.91
N GLY A 34 -12.26 12.34 -7.65
CA GLY A 34 -13.28 11.38 -7.22
C GLY A 34 -12.77 9.96 -7.01
N THR A 35 -11.82 9.48 -7.83
CA THR A 35 -11.23 8.14 -7.63
C THR A 35 -10.40 8.10 -6.35
N MET A 36 -9.58 9.11 -6.09
CA MET A 36 -8.79 9.15 -4.85
C MET A 36 -9.66 9.31 -3.61
N GLU A 37 -10.71 10.13 -3.69
CA GLU A 37 -11.65 10.29 -2.59
C GLU A 37 -12.43 9.00 -2.31
N TYR A 38 -12.81 8.27 -3.36
CA TYR A 38 -13.40 6.94 -3.22
C TYR A 38 -12.46 5.96 -2.50
N ILE A 39 -11.18 5.90 -2.91
CA ILE A 39 -10.19 5.04 -2.25
C ILE A 39 -10.03 5.44 -0.77
N LYS A 40 -9.85 6.73 -0.51
CA LYS A 40 -9.64 7.30 0.82
C LYS A 40 -10.80 6.99 1.77
N THR A 41 -12.05 7.17 1.32
CA THR A 41 -13.24 6.99 2.15
C THR A 41 -13.64 5.53 2.38
N ASN A 42 -13.26 4.61 1.48
CA ASN A 42 -13.69 3.21 1.55
C ASN A 42 -12.60 2.25 2.07
N PHE A 43 -11.32 2.60 1.94
CA PHE A 43 -10.21 1.68 2.23
C PHE A 43 -9.19 2.23 3.24
N MET A 44 -9.35 3.48 3.65
CA MET A 44 -8.47 4.15 4.60
C MET A 44 -9.28 4.75 5.76
N GLY A 45 -8.58 5.22 6.79
CA GLY A 45 -9.19 5.77 7.99
C GLY A 45 -8.26 6.77 8.67
N LYS A 46 -8.37 6.92 9.98
CA LYS A 46 -7.47 7.77 10.77
C LYS A 46 -6.16 7.04 11.11
N VAL A 47 -5.05 7.77 11.18
CA VAL A 47 -3.71 7.17 11.34
C VAL A 47 -3.29 6.95 12.78
N GLU A 48 -3.99 7.55 13.73
CA GLU A 48 -3.70 7.44 15.17
C GLU A 48 -3.72 5.97 15.61
N ASP A 49 -4.78 5.26 15.25
CA ASP A 49 -4.95 3.86 15.64
C ASP A 49 -4.24 2.89 14.70
N LEU A 50 -3.87 3.33 13.49
CA LEU A 50 -3.38 2.49 12.38
C LEU A 50 -2.17 1.63 12.75
N SER A 51 -2.35 0.32 12.68
CA SER A 51 -1.30 -0.68 12.86
C SER A 51 -0.60 -1.05 11.55
N LYS A 52 -1.37 -1.37 10.50
CA LYS A 52 -0.86 -1.94 9.24
C LYS A 52 -1.57 -1.41 8.02
N ILE A 53 -0.81 -1.19 6.95
CA ILE A 53 -1.32 -0.93 5.60
C ILE A 53 -0.85 -2.07 4.71
N TYR A 54 -1.79 -2.74 4.05
CA TYR A 54 -1.53 -3.80 3.09
C TYR A 54 -1.70 -3.24 1.68
N VAL A 55 -0.63 -3.31 0.90
CA VAL A 55 -0.56 -2.70 -0.44
C VAL A 55 -0.21 -3.79 -1.46
N PRO A 56 -1.21 -4.36 -2.15
CA PRO A 56 -0.95 -5.29 -3.25
C PRO A 56 -0.38 -4.54 -4.44
N ILE A 57 0.70 -5.07 -5.02
CA ILE A 57 1.38 -4.47 -6.17
C ILE A 57 1.48 -5.52 -7.27
N ASN A 58 1.13 -5.12 -8.50
CA ASN A 58 1.36 -5.91 -9.70
C ASN A 58 2.36 -5.20 -10.60
N VAL A 59 3.39 -5.93 -11.03
CA VAL A 59 4.38 -5.47 -12.01
C VAL A 59 4.55 -6.58 -13.04
N LYS A 60 4.28 -6.29 -14.32
CA LYS A 60 4.41 -7.25 -15.43
C LYS A 60 3.74 -8.59 -15.12
N ASP A 61 2.47 -8.53 -14.77
CA ASP A 61 1.63 -9.69 -14.46
C ASP A 61 2.05 -10.49 -13.21
N HIS A 62 3.01 -9.99 -12.43
CA HIS A 62 3.44 -10.60 -11.18
C HIS A 62 2.91 -9.85 -9.95
N TRP A 63 2.18 -10.54 -9.08
CA TRP A 63 1.65 -10.00 -7.83
C TRP A 63 2.59 -10.23 -6.66
N PHE A 64 2.76 -9.21 -5.85
CA PHE A 64 3.43 -9.27 -4.55
C PHE A 64 2.76 -8.30 -3.57
N LEU A 65 3.12 -8.40 -2.29
CA LEU A 65 2.49 -7.62 -1.23
C LEU A 65 3.52 -6.81 -0.45
N VAL A 66 3.20 -5.53 -0.23
CA VAL A 66 3.93 -4.68 0.71
C VAL A 66 3.07 -4.45 1.94
N VAL A 67 3.67 -4.59 3.12
CA VAL A 67 3.02 -4.29 4.41
C VAL A 67 3.79 -3.17 5.11
N VAL A 68 3.11 -2.06 5.40
CA VAL A 68 3.66 -0.95 6.17
C VAL A 68 3.16 -1.02 7.60
N GLU A 69 4.06 -1.08 8.58
CA GLU A 69 3.78 -1.09 10.02
C GLU A 69 4.23 0.23 10.65
N LYS A 70 3.29 1.14 10.92
CA LYS A 70 3.58 2.49 11.44
C LYS A 70 4.30 2.45 12.80
N SER A 71 3.75 1.70 13.76
CA SER A 71 4.29 1.66 15.12
C SER A 71 5.71 1.09 15.23
N ARG A 72 6.12 0.29 14.24
CA ARG A 72 7.46 -0.32 14.16
C ARG A 72 8.38 0.38 13.17
N GLY A 73 7.88 1.36 12.41
CA GLY A 73 8.61 2.00 11.33
C GLY A 73 9.16 0.98 10.33
N LEU A 74 8.34 0.04 9.86
CA LEU A 74 8.76 -1.13 9.08
C LEU A 74 7.99 -1.26 7.77
N ILE A 75 8.69 -1.57 6.68
CA ILE A 75 8.15 -1.97 5.39
C ILE A 75 8.56 -3.43 5.16
N THR A 76 7.58 -4.31 4.97
CA THR A 76 7.80 -5.73 4.68
C THR A 76 7.40 -6.03 3.25
N TYR A 77 8.34 -6.56 2.46
CA TYR A 77 8.12 -7.03 1.10
C TYR A 77 7.93 -8.55 1.09
N LEU A 78 6.76 -9.00 0.65
CA LEU A 78 6.34 -10.40 0.60
C LEU A 78 6.15 -10.80 -0.86
N ASP A 79 6.95 -11.75 -1.33
CA ASP A 79 6.94 -12.22 -2.72
C ASP A 79 7.11 -13.73 -2.77
N SER A 80 6.05 -14.41 -3.23
CA SER A 80 6.04 -15.86 -3.37
C SER A 80 6.80 -16.34 -4.61
N LEU A 81 7.10 -15.50 -5.60
CA LEU A 81 7.88 -15.91 -6.78
C LEU A 81 9.07 -14.99 -6.94
N LYS A 82 10.03 -15.10 -6.02
CA LYS A 82 11.24 -14.29 -6.06
C LYS A 82 12.08 -14.66 -7.28
N TYR A 83 12.17 -13.73 -8.22
CA TYR A 83 13.02 -13.87 -9.39
C TYR A 83 14.02 -12.73 -9.46
N SER A 84 15.30 -13.05 -9.33
CA SER A 84 16.39 -12.07 -9.17
C SER A 84 16.46 -11.06 -10.31
N LYS A 85 16.16 -11.46 -11.55
CA LYS A 85 16.19 -10.57 -12.72
C LYS A 85 15.12 -9.47 -12.69
N GLN A 86 14.01 -9.68 -11.99
CA GLN A 86 12.93 -8.69 -11.85
C GLN A 86 13.02 -7.89 -10.54
N ARG A 87 13.94 -8.25 -9.66
CA ARG A 87 14.05 -7.65 -8.33
C ARG A 87 14.18 -6.13 -8.36
N HIS A 88 15.05 -5.61 -9.23
CA HIS A 88 15.29 -4.17 -9.32
C HIS A 88 14.00 -3.40 -9.69
N GLU A 89 13.25 -3.92 -10.66
CA GLU A 89 11.98 -3.33 -11.09
C GLU A 89 10.91 -3.38 -9.99
N ARG A 90 10.80 -4.52 -9.29
CA ARG A 90 9.89 -4.66 -8.15
C ARG A 90 10.25 -3.68 -7.04
N MET A 91 11.54 -3.53 -6.71
CA MET A 91 11.98 -2.55 -5.71
C MET A 91 11.68 -1.12 -6.11
N LYS A 92 11.92 -0.75 -7.38
CA LYS A 92 11.54 0.58 -7.89
C LYS A 92 10.04 0.81 -7.71
N ALA A 93 9.21 -0.15 -8.09
CA ALA A 93 7.76 -0.07 -7.94
C ALA A 93 7.34 0.10 -6.47
N ILE A 94 7.99 -0.60 -5.53
CA ILE A 94 7.74 -0.42 -4.09
C ILE A 94 8.04 1.02 -3.67
N TYR A 95 9.19 1.58 -4.04
CA TYR A 95 9.55 2.94 -3.67
C TYR A 95 8.61 3.99 -4.26
N ASP A 96 8.18 3.83 -5.51
CA ASP A 96 7.22 4.72 -6.15
C ASP A 96 5.87 4.68 -5.40
N VAL A 97 5.39 3.49 -5.04
CA VAL A 97 4.14 3.30 -4.28
C VAL A 97 4.24 3.85 -2.85
N ILE A 98 5.37 3.64 -2.17
CA ILE A 98 5.61 4.17 -0.81
C ILE A 98 5.66 5.70 -0.83
N SER A 99 6.33 6.30 -1.83
CA SER A 99 6.40 7.75 -1.97
C SER A 99 5.01 8.35 -2.24
N PHE A 100 4.21 7.68 -3.07
CA PHE A 100 2.83 8.08 -3.32
C PHE A 100 1.95 7.99 -2.06
N LEU A 101 2.09 6.91 -1.29
CA LEU A 101 1.40 6.75 -0.01
C LEU A 101 1.81 7.83 1.00
N GLU A 102 3.10 8.12 1.13
CA GLU A 102 3.61 9.18 2.01
C GLU A 102 3.01 10.55 1.64
N ASN A 103 2.94 10.88 0.35
CA ASN A 103 2.33 12.13 -0.12
C ASN A 103 0.84 12.22 0.23
N ILE A 104 0.09 11.12 0.13
CA ILE A 104 -1.32 11.09 0.54
C ILE A 104 -1.44 11.33 2.04
N LEU A 105 -0.54 10.75 2.84
CA LEU A 105 -0.54 10.90 4.30
C LEU A 105 -0.13 12.31 4.76
N LEU A 106 0.21 13.24 3.86
CA LEU A 106 0.38 14.65 4.21
C LEU A 106 -0.96 15.37 4.45
N ASP A 107 -2.05 14.84 3.91
CA ASP A 107 -3.39 15.42 4.03
C ASP A 107 -3.93 15.34 5.48
N ASP A 108 -4.33 16.49 6.02
CA ASP A 108 -4.83 16.66 7.39
C ASP A 108 -6.06 15.80 7.69
N TRP A 109 -6.82 15.41 6.67
CA TRP A 109 -7.97 14.51 6.83
C TRP A 109 -7.60 13.19 7.50
N PHE A 110 -6.36 12.72 7.39
CA PHE A 110 -5.94 11.46 8.01
C PHE A 110 -5.75 11.54 9.52
N TYR A 111 -5.74 12.75 10.08
CA TYR A 111 -5.40 13.00 11.48
C TYR A 111 -6.62 13.46 12.27
N GLN A 112 -6.67 13.12 13.55
CA GLN A 112 -7.65 13.61 14.52
C GLN A 112 -7.13 14.83 15.29
N SER A 113 -5.80 14.97 15.36
CA SER A 113 -5.10 16.03 16.09
C SER A 113 -3.97 16.58 15.24
N ASP A 114 -3.85 17.91 15.20
CA ASP A 114 -2.78 18.62 14.45
C ASP A 114 -1.37 18.31 15.00
N ASN A 115 -1.29 17.85 16.26
CA ASN A 115 -0.04 17.45 16.91
C ASN A 115 0.42 16.03 16.54
N THR A 116 -0.40 15.26 15.80
CA THR A 116 0.00 13.91 15.39
C THR A 116 1.11 13.99 14.35
N GLU A 117 2.22 13.31 14.60
CA GLU A 117 3.35 13.26 13.66
C GLU A 117 2.97 12.54 12.36
N ARG A 118 3.29 13.17 11.22
CA ARG A 118 3.08 12.59 9.90
C ARG A 118 4.19 11.57 9.63
N PRO A 119 3.87 10.29 9.35
CA PRO A 119 4.90 9.27 9.18
C PRO A 119 5.69 9.51 7.90
N MET A 120 7.02 9.59 8.01
CA MET A 120 7.94 9.51 6.88
C MET A 120 8.14 8.04 6.50
N VAL A 121 7.16 7.43 5.85
CA VAL A 121 7.15 6.01 5.46
C VAL A 121 8.41 5.64 4.67
N SER A 122 8.91 6.53 3.82
CA SER A 122 10.15 6.35 3.05
C SER A 122 11.39 6.10 3.92
N LYS A 123 11.38 6.50 5.20
CA LYS A 123 12.47 6.29 6.17
C LYS A 123 12.32 5.00 6.99
N PHE A 124 11.23 4.27 6.82
CA PHE A 124 11.00 3.04 7.56
C PHE A 124 12.03 1.98 7.18
N LYS A 125 12.38 1.12 8.14
CA LYS A 125 13.27 -0.01 7.89
C LYS A 125 12.61 -0.92 6.86
N PHE A 126 13.35 -1.29 5.82
CA PHE A 126 12.89 -2.26 4.84
C PHE A 126 13.32 -3.67 5.25
N GLN A 127 12.41 -4.64 5.16
CA GLN A 127 12.72 -6.05 5.33
C GLN A 127 12.11 -6.92 4.23
N GLU A 128 12.82 -7.99 3.92
CA GLU A 128 12.42 -8.98 2.93
C GLU A 128 12.57 -10.37 3.56
N PRO A 129 11.54 -10.85 4.28
CA PRO A 129 11.61 -12.16 4.93
C PRO A 129 11.62 -13.30 3.90
N GLU A 130 12.04 -14.47 4.37
CA GLU A 130 11.78 -15.72 3.67
C GLU A 130 10.28 -16.04 3.76
N VAL A 131 9.68 -16.37 2.62
CA VAL A 131 8.26 -16.75 2.51
C VAL A 131 8.15 -18.00 1.64
N PRO A 132 7.09 -18.82 1.80
CA PRO A 132 6.86 -19.95 0.92
C PRO A 132 6.91 -19.52 -0.55
N GLN A 133 7.68 -20.25 -1.37
CA GLN A 133 7.86 -19.93 -2.78
C GLN A 133 6.85 -20.73 -3.63
N GLN A 134 6.21 -20.04 -4.57
CA GLN A 134 5.34 -20.60 -5.59
C GLN A 134 6.19 -21.33 -6.65
N ASP A 135 5.63 -22.39 -7.21
CA ASP A 135 6.26 -23.11 -8.31
C ASP A 135 6.24 -22.25 -9.60
N ALA A 136 7.41 -22.04 -10.18
CA ALA A 136 7.57 -21.27 -11.42
C ALA A 136 6.97 -21.98 -12.65
N GLN A 137 6.54 -23.24 -12.51
CA GLN A 137 5.98 -24.06 -13.59
C GLN A 137 4.44 -24.18 -13.56
N SER A 138 3.75 -23.28 -12.84
CA SER A 138 2.27 -23.26 -12.75
C SER A 138 1.60 -22.89 -14.07
#